data_AF-A0A354HEE0-F1
#
_entry.id   AF-A0A354HEE0-F1
#
_cell.length_a   1.000
_cell.length_b   1.000
_cell.length_c   1.000
_cell.angle_alpha   90.00
_cell.angle_beta   90.00
_cell.angle_gamma   90.00
#
_symmetry.space_group_name_H-M   'P 1'
#
loop_
_entity.id
_entity.type
_entity.pdbx_description
1 polymer ?
#
loop_
_entity_poly.entity_id
_entity_poly.type
_entity_poly.pdbx_seq_one_letter_code
_entity_poly.pdbx_strand_id
1 'polypeptide(L)'
;MGPASRWSDPAAQAGAVRVGQARQRRQSALTVSADAQTEISQMEIMTKTEAKRLSPGLLAFYGDSVYEILVRRKVVSEGDRPSAELHNMSIKMARASYQAAAFEKLMPMLTEEEVDILRRGRNSTGLSAPKSSNSAEYHKATAVEALFGYLSLVGENERLEELFRAITDDPKGKIE
;
A
#
# COMPACT_ATOMS: atom_id res chain seq x y z
N MET A 1 -1.92 -44.49 51.98
CA MET A 1 -0.55 -44.43 51.43
C MET A 1 -0.43 -45.45 50.32
N GLY A 2 -0.28 -44.99 49.09
CA GLY A 2 0.03 -45.78 47.89
C GLY A 2 0.69 -44.82 46.90
N PRO A 3 1.77 -45.20 46.20
CA PRO A 3 2.56 -44.25 45.44
C PRO A 3 1.84 -43.84 44.16
N ALA A 4 1.78 -42.53 43.91
CA ALA A 4 1.36 -41.97 42.64
C ALA A 4 2.41 -42.35 41.58
N SER A 5 2.08 -43.32 40.71
CA SER A 5 2.88 -43.61 39.53
C SER A 5 2.63 -42.54 38.47
N ARG A 6 3.68 -41.76 38.28
CA ARG A 6 3.91 -40.72 37.28
C ARG A 6 3.72 -41.30 35.88
N TRP A 7 2.58 -41.03 35.24
CA TRP A 7 2.45 -41.17 33.79
C TRP A 7 3.14 -39.96 33.15
N SER A 8 4.42 -40.12 32.81
CA SER A 8 5.11 -39.21 31.88
C SER A 8 4.63 -39.52 30.47
N ASP A 9 3.72 -38.69 29.96
CA ASP A 9 3.21 -38.75 28.60
C ASP A 9 4.34 -38.48 27.57
N PRO A 10 4.71 -39.45 26.72
CA PRO A 10 5.76 -39.26 25.71
C PRO A 10 5.37 -38.24 24.63
N ALA A 11 4.10 -37.85 24.52
CA ALA A 11 3.65 -36.82 23.58
C ALA A 11 4.09 -35.39 23.98
N ALA A 12 4.32 -35.14 25.27
CA ALA A 12 4.71 -33.82 25.77
C ALA A 12 6.19 -33.46 25.46
N GLN A 13 7.07 -34.44 25.29
CA GLN A 13 8.48 -34.22 24.92
C GLN A 13 8.72 -34.16 23.40
N ALA A 14 7.82 -34.71 22.58
CA ALA A 14 7.89 -34.60 21.13
C ALA A 14 7.44 -33.22 20.59
N GLY A 15 6.61 -32.48 21.33
CA GLY A 15 6.13 -31.16 20.96
C GLY A 15 7.19 -30.05 21.08
N ALA A 16 8.02 -30.08 22.11
CA ALA A 16 9.02 -29.02 22.37
C ALA A 16 10.20 -29.04 21.37
N VAL A 17 10.59 -30.22 20.87
CA VAL A 17 11.68 -30.36 19.89
C VAL A 17 11.25 -29.85 18.50
N ARG A 18 9.98 -29.99 18.13
CA ARG A 18 9.45 -29.50 16.84
C ARG A 18 9.32 -27.97 16.79
N VAL A 19 9.02 -27.32 17.91
CA VAL A 19 8.92 -25.85 17.98
C VAL A 19 10.32 -25.20 17.94
N GLY A 20 11.33 -25.83 18.54
CA GLY A 20 12.72 -25.36 18.49
C GLY A 20 13.35 -25.42 17.09
N GLN A 21 13.15 -26.53 16.36
CA GLN A 21 13.70 -26.69 15.01
C GLN A 21 13.01 -25.83 13.95
N ALA A 22 11.72 -25.51 14.13
CA ALA A 22 11.02 -24.54 13.29
C ALA A 22 11.52 -23.10 13.49
N ARG A 23 11.96 -22.75 14.71
CA ARG A 23 12.53 -21.43 15.04
C ARG A 23 13.95 -21.27 14.48
N GLN A 24 14.73 -22.35 14.46
CA GLN A 24 16.10 -22.35 13.90
C GLN A 24 16.12 -22.38 12.37
N ARG A 25 15.17 -23.07 11.72
CA ARG A 25 14.99 -23.01 10.25
C ARG A 25 14.45 -21.67 9.75
N ARG A 26 13.77 -20.90 10.59
CA ARG A 26 13.34 -19.51 10.30
C ARG A 26 14.50 -18.51 10.33
N GLN A 27 15.61 -18.80 11.00
CA GLN A 27 16.79 -17.94 11.01
C GLN A 27 17.82 -18.28 9.91
N SER A 28 17.76 -19.47 9.31
CA SER A 28 18.61 -19.83 8.17
C SER A 28 17.97 -19.57 6.79
N ALA A 29 16.69 -19.20 6.74
CA ALA A 29 16.00 -18.72 5.53
C ALA A 29 15.97 -17.18 5.42
N LEU A 30 16.79 -16.49 6.24
CA LEU A 30 16.93 -15.03 6.28
C LEU A 30 18.25 -14.52 5.70
N THR A 31 18.99 -15.37 4.99
CA THR A 31 20.04 -14.93 4.05
C THR A 31 19.49 -15.01 2.63
N VAL A 32 18.43 -14.24 2.40
CA VAL A 32 18.22 -13.67 1.07
C VAL A 32 19.28 -12.58 0.99
N SER A 33 20.32 -12.79 0.18
CA SER A 33 21.34 -11.76 -0.03
C SER A 33 20.62 -10.49 -0.48
N ALA A 34 21.21 -9.33 -0.18
CA ALA A 34 20.68 -8.01 -0.55
C ALA A 34 20.34 -7.88 -2.05
N ASP A 35 20.78 -8.83 -2.87
CA ASP A 35 20.58 -8.88 -4.33
C ASP A 35 19.18 -9.39 -4.72
N ALA A 36 18.51 -10.20 -3.90
CA ALA A 36 17.22 -10.81 -4.26
C ALA A 36 15.99 -10.00 -3.79
N GLN A 37 16.20 -8.88 -3.08
CA GLN A 37 15.14 -7.88 -2.83
C GLN A 37 14.97 -6.90 -3.99
N THR A 38 15.87 -6.94 -4.98
CA THR A 38 15.92 -5.98 -6.10
C THR A 38 15.03 -6.40 -7.28
N GLU A 39 14.64 -7.67 -7.40
CA GLU A 39 14.10 -8.20 -8.67
C GLU A 39 12.58 -8.04 -8.89
N ILE A 40 11.81 -7.51 -7.93
CA ILE A 40 10.37 -7.24 -8.11
C ILE A 40 10.06 -5.73 -8.24
N SER A 41 11.06 -4.85 -8.08
CA SER A 41 10.82 -3.41 -7.89
C SER A 41 11.29 -2.49 -9.03
N GLN A 42 11.74 -3.00 -10.19
CA GLN A 42 12.29 -2.14 -11.26
C GLN A 42 11.74 -2.44 -12.65
N MET A 43 10.43 -2.31 -12.84
CA MET A 43 9.87 -2.26 -14.19
C MET A 43 9.32 -0.87 -14.46
N GLU A 44 10.16 -0.01 -15.03
CA GLU A 44 9.68 1.05 -15.91
C GLU A 44 8.86 0.35 -17.00
N ILE A 45 7.54 0.56 -16.99
CA ILE A 45 6.63 -0.02 -17.98
C ILE A 45 6.63 0.85 -19.23
N MET A 46 6.81 2.16 -19.06
CA MET A 46 6.75 3.16 -20.14
C MET A 46 7.64 4.35 -19.85
N THR A 47 8.11 5.02 -20.91
CA THR A 47 8.81 6.30 -20.76
C THR A 47 7.88 7.40 -20.25
N LYS A 48 8.44 8.45 -19.63
CA LYS A 48 7.67 9.65 -19.21
C LYS A 48 6.83 10.24 -20.34
N THR A 49 7.37 10.26 -21.56
CA THR A 49 6.70 10.80 -22.74
C THR A 49 5.49 9.94 -23.14
N GLU A 50 5.60 8.62 -23.06
CA GLU A 50 4.49 7.71 -23.35
C GLU A 50 3.40 7.78 -22.27
N ALA A 51 3.80 7.73 -20.99
CA ALA A 51 2.87 7.78 -19.87
C ALA A 51 2.08 9.12 -19.84
N LYS A 52 2.70 10.25 -20.20
CA LYS A 52 2.01 11.55 -20.31
C LYS A 52 0.90 11.57 -21.37
N ARG A 53 1.01 10.76 -22.42
CA ARG A 53 0.00 10.66 -23.49
C ARG A 53 -1.21 9.83 -23.10
N LEU A 54 -1.13 9.05 -22.02
CA LEU A 54 -2.28 8.29 -21.54
C LEU A 54 -3.39 9.22 -21.05
N SER A 55 -4.63 8.77 -21.21
CA SER A 55 -5.78 9.49 -20.70
C SER A 55 -5.75 9.52 -19.16
N PRO A 56 -6.27 10.59 -18.52
CA PRO A 56 -6.30 10.65 -17.06
C PRO A 56 -7.09 9.50 -16.43
N GLY A 57 -8.16 9.04 -17.09
CA GLY A 57 -8.94 7.89 -16.63
C GLY A 57 -8.16 6.57 -16.68
N LEU A 58 -7.29 6.36 -17.68
CA LEU A 58 -6.45 5.17 -17.74
C LEU A 58 -5.34 5.21 -16.68
N LEU A 59 -4.73 6.39 -16.47
CA LEU A 59 -3.77 6.59 -15.37
C LEU A 59 -4.42 6.33 -14.01
N ALA A 60 -5.61 6.87 -13.78
CA ALA A 60 -6.35 6.65 -12.54
C ALA A 60 -6.77 5.18 -12.36
N PHE A 61 -7.23 4.51 -13.42
CA PHE A 61 -7.58 3.09 -13.37
C PHE A 61 -6.39 2.21 -12.91
N TYR A 62 -5.20 2.43 -13.46
CA TYR A 62 -4.01 1.72 -13.02
C TYR A 62 -3.56 2.17 -11.62
N GLY A 63 -3.61 3.48 -11.39
CA GLY A 63 -3.19 4.11 -10.14
C GLY A 63 -4.03 3.72 -8.92
N ASP A 64 -5.32 3.44 -9.08
CA ASP A 64 -6.19 2.90 -8.03
C ASP A 64 -5.64 1.56 -7.50
N SER A 65 -5.24 0.66 -8.41
CA SER A 65 -4.61 -0.62 -8.04
C SER A 65 -3.27 -0.41 -7.34
N VAL A 66 -2.46 0.53 -7.82
CA VAL A 66 -1.17 0.88 -7.20
C VAL A 66 -1.39 1.44 -5.79
N TYR A 67 -2.32 2.38 -5.62
CA TYR A 67 -2.63 2.99 -4.34
C TYR A 67 -3.14 1.96 -3.33
N GLU A 68 -4.02 1.06 -3.75
CA GLU A 68 -4.54 -0.04 -2.92
C GLU A 68 -3.41 -0.96 -2.40
N ILE A 69 -2.41 -1.27 -3.24
CA ILE A 69 -1.24 -2.05 -2.81
C ILE A 69 -0.44 -1.31 -1.74
N LEU A 70 -0.20 0.00 -1.92
CA LEU A 70 0.53 0.81 -0.94
C LEU A 70 -0.21 0.89 0.40
N VAL A 71 -1.52 1.11 0.36
CA VAL A 71 -2.41 1.12 1.53
C VAL A 71 -2.35 -0.22 2.28
N ARG A 72 -2.53 -1.34 1.58
CA ARG A 72 -2.50 -2.67 2.21
C ARG A 72 -1.14 -2.97 2.79
N ARG A 73 -0.05 -2.61 2.10
CA ARG A 73 1.31 -2.79 2.60
C ARG A 73 1.53 -1.97 3.87
N LYS A 74 1.06 -0.72 3.92
CA LYS A 74 1.11 0.12 5.13
C LYS A 74 0.36 -0.53 6.28
N VAL A 75 -0.90 -0.91 6.07
CA VAL A 75 -1.76 -1.48 7.10
C VAL A 75 -1.20 -2.79 7.65
N VAL A 76 -0.67 -3.67 6.79
CA VAL A 76 0.01 -4.92 7.22
C VAL A 76 1.32 -4.63 7.96
N SER A 77 2.05 -3.58 7.58
CA SER A 77 3.31 -3.20 8.25
C SER A 77 3.11 -2.66 9.67
N GLU A 78 1.89 -2.22 10.03
CA GLU A 78 1.59 -1.70 11.37
C GLU A 78 1.38 -2.79 12.43
N GLY A 79 1.31 -4.06 12.03
CA GLY A 79 1.29 -5.19 12.95
C GLY A 79 0.32 -6.29 12.55
N ASP A 80 0.40 -7.40 13.28
CA ASP A 80 -0.50 -8.54 13.13
C ASP A 80 -1.87 -8.22 13.76
N ARG A 81 -2.91 -8.17 12.91
CA ARG A 81 -4.29 -7.85 13.31
C ARG A 81 -5.28 -8.76 12.56
N PRO A 82 -6.51 -8.96 13.06
CA PRO A 82 -7.53 -9.71 12.34
C PRO A 82 -7.78 -9.14 10.93
N SER A 83 -7.96 -10.02 9.94
CA SER A 83 -8.16 -9.64 8.53
C SER A 83 -9.29 -8.62 8.31
N ALA A 84 -10.38 -8.73 9.09
CA ALA A 84 -11.49 -7.78 9.04
C ALA A 84 -11.08 -6.36 9.46
N GLU A 85 -10.19 -6.23 10.44
CA GLU A 85 -9.67 -4.93 10.89
C GLU A 85 -8.76 -4.32 9.82
N LEU A 86 -7.82 -5.11 9.28
CA LEU A 86 -6.93 -4.69 8.20
C LEU A 86 -7.75 -4.23 6.97
N HIS A 87 -8.84 -4.93 6.65
CA HIS A 87 -9.75 -4.54 5.58
C HIS A 87 -10.42 -3.19 5.85
N ASN A 88 -10.95 -2.97 7.05
CA ASN A 88 -11.58 -1.71 7.43
C ASN A 88 -10.61 -0.53 7.38
N MET A 89 -9.38 -0.72 7.88
CA MET A 89 -8.31 0.27 7.79
C MET A 89 -7.98 0.59 6.32
N SER A 90 -7.87 -0.43 5.47
CA SER A 90 -7.58 -0.25 4.05
C SER A 90 -8.68 0.55 3.34
N ILE A 91 -9.96 0.20 3.57
CA ILE A 91 -11.10 0.94 3.03
C ILE A 91 -11.06 2.41 3.47
N LYS A 92 -10.75 2.69 4.74
CA LYS A 92 -10.70 4.07 5.26
C LYS A 92 -9.72 4.94 4.48
N MET A 93 -8.57 4.39 4.11
CA MET A 93 -7.52 5.09 3.36
C MET A 93 -7.79 5.15 1.85
N ALA A 94 -8.39 4.11 1.26
CA ALA A 94 -8.71 4.07 -0.17
C ALA A 94 -9.91 4.94 -0.56
N ARG A 95 -10.72 5.39 0.42
CA ARG A 95 -11.93 6.20 0.17
C ARG A 95 -11.61 7.56 -0.47
N ALA A 96 -12.51 7.99 -1.35
CA ALA A 96 -12.39 9.26 -2.08
C ALA A 96 -12.18 10.49 -1.17
N SER A 97 -12.82 10.55 0.00
CA SER A 97 -12.63 11.66 0.94
C SER A 97 -11.22 11.71 1.54
N TYR A 98 -10.62 10.55 1.83
CA TYR A 98 -9.24 10.46 2.31
C TYR A 98 -8.26 10.88 1.21
N GLN A 99 -8.47 10.38 -0.02
CA GLN A 99 -7.66 10.77 -1.16
C GLN A 99 -7.87 12.26 -1.54
N ALA A 100 -9.05 12.82 -1.32
CA ALA A 100 -9.30 14.25 -1.52
C ALA A 100 -8.52 15.12 -0.51
N ALA A 101 -8.34 14.66 0.72
CA ALA A 101 -7.46 15.31 1.69
C ALA A 101 -5.98 15.14 1.30
N ALA A 102 -5.61 13.96 0.78
CA ALA A 102 -4.28 13.71 0.24
C ALA A 102 -3.92 14.68 -0.90
N PHE A 103 -4.84 14.97 -1.81
CA PHE A 103 -4.66 15.94 -2.88
C PHE A 103 -4.13 17.29 -2.34
N GLU A 104 -4.76 17.84 -1.30
CA GLU A 104 -4.35 19.12 -0.72
C GLU A 104 -2.97 19.04 -0.05
N LYS A 105 -2.67 17.92 0.60
CA LYS A 105 -1.38 17.68 1.27
C LYS A 105 -0.23 17.54 0.28
N LEU A 106 -0.48 16.93 -0.88
CA LEU A 106 0.53 16.69 -1.92
C LEU A 106 0.89 17.96 -2.69
N MET A 107 -0.09 18.80 -3.04
CA MET A 107 0.10 19.98 -3.90
C MET A 107 1.37 20.82 -3.65
N PRO A 108 1.75 21.19 -2.41
CA PRO A 108 2.95 22.01 -2.17
C PRO A 108 4.28 21.26 -2.37
N MET A 109 4.26 19.93 -2.49
CA MET A 109 5.46 19.10 -2.61
C MET A 109 5.76 18.65 -4.04
N LEU A 110 4.80 18.83 -4.95
CA LEU A 110 4.87 18.32 -6.32
C LEU A 110 5.73 19.22 -7.22
N THR A 111 6.45 18.57 -8.13
CA THR A 111 7.11 19.23 -9.27
C THR A 111 6.06 19.74 -10.27
N GLU A 112 6.45 20.64 -11.16
CA GLU A 112 5.54 21.17 -12.20
C GLU A 112 4.92 20.06 -13.07
N GLU A 113 5.73 19.04 -13.40
CA GLU A 113 5.29 17.87 -14.15
C GLU A 113 4.21 17.09 -13.38
N GLU A 114 4.45 16.76 -12.12
CA GLU A 114 3.50 16.04 -11.27
C GLU A 114 2.22 16.84 -11.05
N VAL A 115 2.32 18.15 -10.88
CA VAL A 115 1.16 19.07 -10.79
C VAL A 115 0.32 19.01 -12.07
N ASP A 116 0.94 18.93 -13.25
CA ASP A 116 0.20 18.79 -14.50
C ASP A 116 -0.58 17.47 -14.55
N ILE A 117 0.07 16.33 -14.22
CA ILE A 117 -0.61 15.03 -14.15
C ILE A 117 -1.81 15.09 -13.20
N LEU A 118 -1.59 15.62 -11.99
CA LEU A 118 -2.60 15.75 -10.95
C LEU A 118 -3.78 16.61 -11.42
N ARG A 119 -3.52 17.77 -12.04
CA ARG A 119 -4.56 18.66 -12.58
C ARG A 119 -5.34 18.01 -13.71
N ARG A 120 -4.69 17.25 -14.60
CA ARG A 120 -5.36 16.50 -15.68
C ARG A 120 -6.29 15.44 -15.13
N GLY A 121 -5.89 14.72 -14.07
CA GLY A 121 -6.76 13.79 -13.35
C GLY A 121 -7.99 14.47 -12.75
N ARG A 122 -7.79 15.60 -12.05
CA ARG A 122 -8.89 16.37 -11.42
C ARG A 122 -9.92 16.85 -12.44
N ASN A 123 -9.45 17.30 -13.60
CA ASN A 123 -10.31 17.84 -14.65
C ASN A 123 -10.85 16.74 -15.58
N SER A 124 -10.64 15.45 -15.28
CA SER A 124 -11.12 14.35 -16.11
C SER A 124 -12.65 14.31 -16.13
N THR A 125 -13.23 14.42 -17.33
CA THR A 125 -14.67 14.33 -17.56
C THR A 125 -15.04 12.93 -18.08
N GLY A 126 -16.22 12.44 -17.71
CA GLY A 126 -16.74 11.14 -18.21
C GLY A 126 -16.53 9.96 -17.27
N LEU A 127 -15.77 10.13 -16.19
CA LEU A 127 -15.76 9.19 -15.07
C LEU A 127 -17.04 9.43 -14.24
N SER A 128 -17.93 8.44 -14.23
CA SER A 128 -19.21 8.54 -13.51
C SER A 128 -18.98 8.35 -12.02
N ALA A 129 -18.97 9.46 -11.28
CA ALA A 129 -18.94 9.43 -9.82
C ALA A 129 -20.15 8.65 -9.28
N PRO A 130 -20.00 7.78 -8.27
CA PRO A 130 -21.13 7.15 -7.61
C PRO A 130 -22.13 8.21 -7.13
N LYS A 131 -23.45 7.93 -7.25
CA LYS A 131 -24.52 8.88 -6.91
C LYS A 131 -24.45 9.45 -5.48
N SER A 132 -23.76 8.75 -4.57
CA SER A 132 -23.56 9.12 -3.16
C SER A 132 -22.25 9.86 -2.89
N SER A 133 -21.39 10.03 -3.88
CA SER A 133 -20.08 10.66 -3.70
C SER A 133 -20.14 12.17 -3.94
N ASN A 134 -19.41 12.92 -3.12
CA ASN A 134 -19.19 14.34 -3.37
C ASN A 134 -18.34 14.46 -4.65
N SER A 135 -18.91 15.02 -5.72
CA SER A 135 -18.24 15.13 -7.02
C SER A 135 -16.85 15.78 -6.92
N ALA A 136 -16.68 16.79 -6.06
CA ALA A 136 -15.39 17.44 -5.87
C ALA A 136 -14.34 16.51 -5.21
N GLU A 137 -14.76 15.69 -4.25
CA GLU A 137 -13.88 14.69 -3.62
C GLU A 137 -13.51 13.59 -4.61
N TYR A 138 -14.49 13.13 -5.41
CA TYR A 138 -14.25 12.12 -6.44
C TYR A 138 -13.21 12.60 -7.46
N HIS A 139 -13.36 13.83 -7.98
CA HIS A 139 -12.38 14.40 -8.91
C HIS A 139 -10.98 14.54 -8.28
N LYS A 140 -10.88 14.91 -7.01
CA LYS A 140 -9.59 14.97 -6.31
C LYS A 140 -8.99 13.58 -6.08
N ALA A 141 -9.81 12.58 -5.76
CA ALA A 141 -9.34 11.20 -5.63
C ALA A 141 -8.78 10.66 -6.95
N THR A 142 -9.53 10.81 -8.04
CA THR A 142 -9.07 10.47 -9.40
C THR A 142 -7.75 11.18 -9.76
N ALA A 143 -7.57 12.42 -9.32
CA ALA A 143 -6.31 13.13 -9.51
C ALA A 143 -5.13 12.47 -8.82
N VAL A 144 -5.30 12.07 -7.56
CA VAL A 144 -4.29 11.33 -6.79
C VAL A 144 -4.01 9.99 -7.45
N GLU A 145 -5.03 9.21 -7.79
CA GLU A 145 -4.89 7.94 -8.50
C GLU A 145 -4.10 8.13 -9.80
N ALA A 146 -4.43 9.13 -10.62
CA ALA A 146 -3.72 9.41 -11.87
C ALA A 146 -2.22 9.73 -11.66
N LEU A 147 -1.89 10.49 -10.60
CA LEU A 147 -0.49 10.78 -10.26
C LEU A 147 0.27 9.52 -9.84
N PHE A 148 -0.33 8.69 -8.98
CA PHE A 148 0.28 7.43 -8.53
C PHE A 148 0.44 6.42 -9.67
N GLY A 149 -0.55 6.34 -10.56
CA GLY A 149 -0.46 5.53 -11.78
C GLY A 149 0.67 6.01 -12.69
N TYR A 150 0.80 7.33 -12.90
CA TYR A 150 1.90 7.89 -13.68
C TYR A 150 3.27 7.51 -13.12
N LEU A 151 3.53 7.81 -11.84
CA LEU A 151 4.82 7.56 -11.19
C LEU A 151 5.20 6.07 -11.23
N SER A 152 4.23 5.20 -11.00
CA SER A 152 4.44 3.75 -11.07
C SER A 152 4.79 3.27 -12.47
N LEU A 153 4.13 3.79 -13.52
CA LEU A 153 4.39 3.38 -14.91
C LEU A 153 5.79 3.79 -15.38
N VAL A 154 6.28 4.94 -14.92
CA VAL A 154 7.60 5.47 -15.27
C VAL A 154 8.72 4.96 -14.35
N GLY A 155 8.42 4.06 -13.42
CA GLY A 155 9.40 3.46 -12.51
C GLY A 155 9.91 4.37 -11.40
N GLU A 156 9.24 5.50 -11.12
CA GLU A 156 9.63 6.50 -10.11
C GLU A 156 9.20 6.05 -8.70
N ASN A 157 9.63 4.86 -8.29
CA ASN A 157 9.18 4.19 -7.08
C ASN A 157 9.58 4.96 -5.81
N GLU A 158 10.80 5.51 -5.74
CA GLU A 158 11.24 6.29 -4.58
C GLU A 158 10.35 7.52 -4.34
N ARG A 159 9.99 8.20 -5.42
CA ARG A 159 9.11 9.37 -5.40
C ARG A 159 7.67 9.00 -5.03
N LEU A 160 7.16 7.90 -5.59
CA LEU A 160 5.86 7.35 -5.25
C LEU A 160 5.75 7.01 -3.76
N GLU A 161 6.79 6.38 -3.19
CA GLU A 161 6.88 6.08 -1.76
C GLU A 161 6.97 7.35 -0.89
N GLU A 162 7.73 8.35 -1.34
CA GLU A 162 7.84 9.64 -0.66
C GLU A 162 6.49 10.33 -0.53
N LEU A 163 5.75 10.45 -1.64
CA LEU A 163 4.43 11.05 -1.64
C LEU A 163 3.44 10.23 -0.80
N PHE A 164 3.50 8.89 -0.87
CA PHE A 164 2.64 8.04 -0.05
C PHE A 164 2.89 8.20 1.46
N ARG A 165 4.17 8.27 1.87
CA ARG A 165 4.53 8.60 3.25
C ARG A 165 4.03 9.98 3.63
N ALA A 166 4.21 10.98 2.77
CA ALA A 166 3.68 12.32 3.02
C ALA A 166 2.16 12.29 3.24
N ILE A 167 1.39 11.43 2.57
CA ILE A 167 -0.06 11.28 2.84
C ILE A 167 -0.31 10.65 4.22
N THR A 168 0.39 9.57 4.53
CA THR A 168 0.07 8.66 5.65
C THR A 168 0.74 9.01 6.97
N ASP A 169 1.83 9.78 6.94
CA ASP A 169 2.49 10.31 8.12
C ASP A 169 1.68 11.52 8.63
N ASP A 170 0.70 11.22 9.47
CA ASP A 170 0.04 12.20 10.34
C ASP A 170 0.48 11.93 11.80
N PRO A 171 1.18 12.85 12.47
CA PRO A 171 1.61 12.67 13.87
C PRO A 171 0.44 12.54 14.86
N LYS A 172 -0.81 12.80 14.46
CA LYS A 172 -2.01 12.61 15.30
C LYS A 172 -2.86 11.40 14.89
N GLY A 173 -2.49 10.69 13.83
CA GLY A 173 -3.30 9.62 13.25
C GLY A 173 -2.78 8.24 13.61
N LYS A 174 -3.03 7.76 14.84
CA LYS A 174 -3.29 6.32 14.94
C LYS A 174 -4.53 6.08 14.08
N ILE A 175 -4.46 5.13 13.16
CA ILE A 175 -5.64 4.61 12.49
C ILE A 175 -6.37 3.77 13.56
N GLU A 176 -7.02 4.46 14.50
CA GLU A 176 -8.05 3.90 15.40
C GLU A 176 -9.37 3.79 14.64
#